data_AF-A0A1K2HV43-F1
#
_entry.id   AF-A0A1K2HV43-F1
#
_cell.length_a   1.000
_cell.length_b   1.000
_cell.length_c   1.000
_cell.angle_alpha   90.00
_cell.angle_beta   90.00
_cell.angle_gamma   90.00
#
_symmetry.space_group_name_H-M   'P 1'
#
loop_
_entity.id
_entity.type
_entity.pdbx_description
1 polymer ?
#
loop_
_entity_poly.entity_id
_entity_poly.type
_entity_poly.pdbx_seq_one_letter_code
_entity_poly.pdbx_strand_id
1 'polypeptide(L)'
;MDHARRTLIERRRQFTWPGYESYADAGLEGDYVSPYQLSCGNPSGPVLLTYNFLDAPTARREVARLRQSGYLPEMPFNRVLDRALAMAGLERADLYVTHAFHLLARSRSETLPARAVEASFDAVARHEIAGRPVIALGQVAAIQCRRHGIAHLPLPHPSARGQSFETRASVLADALLSTTSRCASAT
;
A
#
# COMPACT_ATOMS: atom_id res chain seq x y z
N MET A 1 -18.17 0.20 -12.24
CA MET A 1 -17.10 0.79 -11.43
C MET A 1 -17.63 2.09 -10.83
N ASP A 2 -17.61 2.23 -9.50
CA ASP A 2 -18.14 3.41 -8.80
C ASP A 2 -17.40 4.70 -9.23
N HIS A 3 -18.10 5.83 -9.24
CA HIS A 3 -17.57 7.17 -9.59
C HIS A 3 -16.39 7.57 -8.69
N ALA A 4 -16.47 7.25 -7.39
CA ALA A 4 -15.38 7.50 -6.45
C ALA A 4 -14.09 6.77 -6.88
N ARG A 5 -14.21 5.48 -7.27
CA ARG A 5 -13.06 4.69 -7.72
C ARG A 5 -12.43 5.24 -9.00
N ARG A 6 -13.25 5.65 -9.99
CA ARG A 6 -12.73 6.28 -11.21
C ARG A 6 -11.95 7.56 -10.91
N THR A 7 -12.48 8.40 -10.03
CA THR A 7 -11.81 9.65 -9.61
C THR A 7 -10.44 9.37 -8.98
N LEU A 8 -10.33 8.33 -8.14
CA LEU A 8 -9.04 7.95 -7.53
C LEU A 8 -8.03 7.44 -8.56
N ILE A 9 -8.49 6.64 -9.53
CA ILE A 9 -7.65 6.16 -10.63
C ILE A 9 -7.16 7.35 -11.48
N GLU A 10 -8.02 8.29 -11.80
CA GLU A 10 -7.67 9.50 -12.57
C GLU A 10 -6.65 10.36 -11.83
N ARG A 11 -6.84 10.59 -10.52
CA ARG A 11 -5.85 11.30 -9.68
C ARG A 11 -4.47 10.63 -9.74
N ARG A 12 -4.45 9.30 -9.64
CA ARG A 12 -3.21 8.52 -9.74
C ARG A 12 -2.57 8.62 -11.13
N ARG A 13 -3.37 8.59 -12.20
CA ARG A 13 -2.89 8.76 -13.58
C ARG A 13 -2.33 10.16 -13.84
N GLN A 14 -2.90 11.18 -13.21
CA GLN A 14 -2.47 12.58 -13.36
C GLN A 14 -1.22 12.92 -12.53
N PHE A 15 -0.97 12.19 -11.44
CA PHE A 15 0.18 12.46 -10.58
C PHE A 15 1.49 12.09 -11.29
N THR A 16 2.40 13.06 -11.37
CA THR A 16 3.75 12.87 -11.94
C THR A 16 4.77 13.56 -11.04
N TRP A 17 6.02 13.08 -11.10
CA TRP A 17 7.13 13.72 -10.41
C TRP A 17 8.41 13.58 -11.24
N PRO A 18 9.23 14.63 -11.40
CA PRO A 18 10.44 14.57 -12.23
C PRO A 18 11.37 13.42 -11.84
N GLY A 19 11.72 12.59 -12.83
CA GLY A 19 12.67 11.47 -12.67
C GLY A 19 12.06 10.17 -12.14
N TYR A 20 10.74 10.07 -11.98
CA TYR A 20 10.07 8.84 -11.56
C TYR A 20 9.08 8.36 -12.63
N GLU A 21 9.04 7.05 -12.81
CA GLU A 21 8.14 6.39 -13.77
C GLU A 21 6.79 6.09 -13.13
N SER A 22 5.72 6.30 -13.88
CA SER A 22 4.38 5.86 -13.51
C SER A 22 4.22 4.36 -13.68
N TYR A 23 3.12 3.81 -13.17
CA TYR A 23 2.74 2.43 -13.47
C TYR A 23 2.50 2.23 -14.98
N ALA A 24 1.95 3.22 -15.69
CA ALA A 24 1.75 3.14 -17.13
C ALA A 24 3.07 3.00 -17.89
N ASP A 25 4.10 3.75 -17.51
CA ASP A 25 5.43 3.70 -18.13
C ASP A 25 6.07 2.31 -17.99
N ALA A 26 5.81 1.62 -16.88
CA ALA A 26 6.28 0.25 -16.66
C ALA A 26 5.33 -0.84 -17.21
N GLY A 27 4.27 -0.47 -17.92
CA GLY A 27 3.28 -1.40 -18.44
C GLY A 27 2.32 -1.95 -17.38
N LEU A 28 2.23 -1.35 -16.20
CA LEU A 28 1.33 -1.73 -15.09
C LEU A 28 0.10 -0.82 -15.00
N GLU A 29 -0.36 -0.25 -16.12
CA GLU A 29 -1.63 0.47 -16.13
C GLU A 29 -2.81 -0.49 -15.91
N GLY A 30 -3.83 -0.03 -15.20
CA GLY A 30 -5.06 -0.78 -14.97
C GLY A 30 -6.10 0.01 -14.18
N ASP A 31 -7.25 -0.63 -13.93
CA ASP A 31 -8.39 -0.02 -13.22
C ASP A 31 -8.26 -0.13 -11.68
N TYR A 32 -7.09 0.30 -11.22
CA TYR A 32 -6.70 0.34 -9.82
C TYR A 32 -5.84 1.57 -9.55
N VAL A 33 -5.75 1.97 -8.27
CA VAL A 33 -4.83 3.01 -7.82
C VAL A 33 -3.43 2.43 -7.66
N SER A 34 -3.32 1.23 -7.08
CA SER A 34 -2.08 0.46 -6.96
C SER A 34 -2.26 -0.94 -7.54
N PRO A 35 -1.25 -1.53 -8.21
CA PRO A 35 -1.30 -2.92 -8.67
C PRO A 35 -1.69 -3.91 -7.57
N TYR A 36 -1.34 -3.64 -6.30
CA TYR A 36 -1.75 -4.47 -5.16
C TYR A 36 -3.27 -4.69 -5.08
N GLN A 37 -4.09 -3.77 -5.60
CA GLN A 37 -5.54 -3.85 -5.55
C GLN A 37 -6.13 -4.93 -6.47
N LEU A 38 -5.31 -5.60 -7.29
CA LEU A 38 -5.69 -6.84 -7.95
C LEU A 38 -5.97 -7.98 -6.94
N SER A 39 -5.28 -7.97 -5.79
CA SER A 39 -5.50 -8.95 -4.71
C SER A 39 -5.96 -8.33 -3.38
N CYS A 40 -5.68 -7.05 -3.14
CA CYS A 40 -5.99 -6.33 -1.91
C CYS A 40 -6.78 -5.04 -2.22
N GLY A 41 -7.94 -5.20 -2.87
CA GLY A 41 -8.76 -4.09 -3.39
C GLY A 41 -10.05 -3.80 -2.63
N ASN A 42 -10.22 -4.30 -1.40
CA ASN A 42 -11.48 -4.26 -0.67
C ASN A 42 -11.81 -2.85 -0.13
N PRO A 43 -12.84 -2.17 -0.63
CA PRO A 43 -13.13 -0.78 -0.24
C PRO A 43 -13.60 -0.63 1.21
N SER A 44 -14.12 -1.69 1.83
CA SER A 44 -14.53 -1.70 3.26
C SER A 44 -13.52 -2.38 4.17
N GLY A 45 -12.49 -3.03 3.62
CA GLY A 45 -11.44 -3.68 4.37
C GLY A 45 -10.51 -2.69 5.11
N PRO A 46 -9.74 -3.16 6.11
CA PRO A 46 -8.69 -2.36 6.74
C PRO A 46 -7.65 -1.91 5.70
N VAL A 47 -7.22 -0.65 5.81
CA VAL A 47 -6.24 -0.06 4.89
C VAL A 47 -4.84 -0.31 5.40
N LEU A 48 -4.00 -0.95 4.59
CA LEU A 48 -2.56 -0.99 4.76
C LEU A 48 -1.93 0.10 3.89
N LEU A 49 -1.44 1.16 4.52
CA LEU A 49 -0.69 2.22 3.86
C LEU A 49 0.81 1.94 4.00
N THR A 50 1.50 1.66 2.90
CA THR A 50 2.96 1.48 2.88
C THR A 50 3.68 2.63 2.17
N TYR A 51 5.01 2.61 2.14
CA TYR A 51 5.82 3.71 1.59
C TYR A 51 5.63 3.89 0.07
N ASN A 52 5.96 2.86 -0.71
CA ASN A 52 5.87 2.80 -2.16
C ASN A 52 5.71 1.35 -2.62
N PHE A 53 5.49 1.14 -3.91
CA PHE A 53 5.28 -0.20 -4.48
C PHE A 53 6.60 -0.94 -4.75
N LEU A 54 7.31 -0.53 -5.81
CA LEU A 54 8.49 -1.19 -6.35
C LEU A 54 9.44 -0.17 -6.98
N ASP A 55 10.66 -0.62 -7.27
CA ASP A 55 11.54 0.08 -8.20
C ASP A 55 11.16 -0.23 -9.67
N ALA A 56 11.39 0.74 -10.55
CA ALA A 56 11.04 0.68 -11.96
C ALA A 56 11.75 -0.47 -12.70
N PRO A 57 13.06 -0.75 -12.47
CA PRO A 57 13.71 -1.93 -13.07
C PRO A 57 13.02 -3.25 -12.73
N THR A 58 12.60 -3.44 -11.47
CA THR A 58 11.86 -4.64 -11.06
C THR A 58 10.47 -4.69 -11.65
N ALA A 59 9.74 -3.56 -11.66
CA ALA A 59 8.41 -3.48 -12.25
C ALA A 59 8.40 -3.89 -13.73
N ARG A 60 9.37 -3.39 -14.52
CA ARG A 60 9.50 -3.75 -15.94
C ARG A 60 9.86 -5.22 -16.14
N ARG A 61 10.83 -5.73 -15.38
CA ARG A 61 11.28 -7.13 -15.49
C ARG A 61 10.16 -8.12 -15.17
N GLU A 62 9.33 -7.81 -14.18
CA GLU A 62 8.31 -8.72 -13.66
C GLU A 62 6.89 -8.36 -14.12
N VAL A 63 6.74 -7.50 -15.14
CA VAL A 63 5.46 -6.92 -15.57
C VAL A 63 4.37 -7.97 -15.82
N ALA A 64 4.74 -9.12 -16.43
CA ALA A 64 3.80 -10.20 -16.71
C ALA A 64 3.20 -10.81 -15.43
N ARG A 65 4.04 -11.03 -14.40
CA ARG A 65 3.61 -11.57 -13.11
C ARG A 65 2.80 -10.53 -12.33
N LEU A 66 3.27 -9.28 -12.33
CA LEU A 66 2.60 -8.18 -11.64
C LEU A 66 1.22 -7.86 -12.22
N ARG A 67 1.02 -8.01 -13.54
CA ARG A 67 -0.30 -7.87 -14.17
C ARG A 67 -1.28 -8.97 -13.75
N GLN A 68 -0.80 -10.14 -13.35
CA GLN A 68 -1.66 -11.26 -12.95
C GLN A 68 -2.09 -11.14 -11.48
N SER A 69 -1.17 -10.85 -10.57
CA SER A 69 -1.42 -10.90 -9.11
C SER A 69 -1.38 -9.54 -8.42
N GLY A 70 -0.73 -8.54 -9.02
CA GLY A 70 -0.47 -7.24 -8.40
C GLY A 70 0.73 -7.19 -7.45
N TYR A 71 1.42 -8.31 -7.22
CA TYR A 71 2.55 -8.39 -6.29
C TYR A 71 3.50 -9.57 -6.59
N LEU A 72 4.69 -9.54 -5.98
CA LEU A 72 5.68 -10.62 -6.08
C LEU A 72 5.76 -11.39 -4.75
N PRO A 73 5.29 -12.65 -4.67
CA PRO A 73 5.19 -13.42 -3.42
C PRO A 73 6.52 -13.57 -2.67
N GLU A 74 7.63 -13.64 -3.39
CA GLU A 74 8.97 -13.82 -2.83
C GLU A 74 9.50 -12.60 -2.06
N MET A 75 8.89 -11.43 -2.25
CA MET A 75 9.34 -10.22 -1.59
C MET A 75 9.09 -10.28 -0.08
N PRO A 76 10.03 -9.78 0.76
CA PRO A 76 9.88 -9.77 2.21
C PRO A 76 8.55 -9.21 2.70
N PHE A 77 8.06 -8.12 2.08
CA PHE A 77 6.77 -7.53 2.41
C PHE A 77 5.63 -8.54 2.26
N ASN A 78 5.55 -9.22 1.11
CA ASN A 78 4.50 -10.17 0.80
C ASN A 78 4.59 -11.43 1.67
N ARG A 79 5.81 -11.95 1.89
CA ARG A 79 6.03 -13.08 2.79
C ARG A 79 5.58 -12.82 4.23
N VAL A 80 5.71 -11.58 4.71
CA VAL A 80 5.21 -11.20 6.05
C VAL A 80 3.70 -11.00 6.03
N LEU A 81 3.18 -10.33 4.99
CA LEU A 81 1.74 -10.12 4.81
C LEU A 81 0.97 -11.44 4.76
N ASP A 82 1.42 -12.41 3.95
CA ASP A 82 0.75 -13.70 3.80
C ASP A 82 0.74 -14.50 5.11
N ARG A 83 1.81 -14.41 5.91
CA ARG A 83 1.85 -15.01 7.26
C ARG A 83 0.87 -14.33 8.20
N ALA A 84 0.85 -12.99 8.22
CA ALA A 84 -0.03 -12.23 9.08
C ALA A 84 -1.50 -12.50 8.77
N LEU A 85 -1.84 -12.60 7.48
CA LEU A 85 -3.16 -12.98 7.00
C LEU A 85 -3.54 -14.39 7.47
N ALA A 86 -2.65 -15.37 7.31
CA ALA A 86 -2.89 -16.73 7.80
C ALA A 86 -3.11 -16.79 9.31
N MET A 87 -2.33 -16.03 10.10
CA MET A 87 -2.50 -15.92 11.55
C MET A 87 -3.84 -15.28 11.94
N ALA A 88 -4.30 -14.29 11.18
CA ALA A 88 -5.56 -13.58 11.43
C ALA A 88 -6.79 -14.30 10.84
N GLY A 89 -6.62 -15.40 10.11
CA GLY A 89 -7.71 -16.06 9.39
C GLY A 89 -8.32 -15.19 8.29
N LEU A 90 -7.52 -14.32 7.67
CA LEU A 90 -7.93 -13.39 6.62
C LEU A 90 -7.31 -13.77 5.28
N GLU A 91 -7.92 -13.31 4.20
CA GLU A 91 -7.40 -13.37 2.85
C GLU A 91 -6.95 -11.98 2.38
N ARG A 92 -6.16 -11.95 1.29
CA ARG A 92 -5.75 -10.68 0.67
C ARG A 92 -6.96 -9.84 0.24
N ALA A 93 -8.03 -10.51 -0.20
CA ALA A 93 -9.28 -9.90 -0.63
C ALA A 93 -10.06 -9.23 0.51
N ASP A 94 -9.67 -9.43 1.77
CA ASP A 94 -10.23 -8.72 2.92
C ASP A 94 -9.57 -7.35 3.14
N LEU A 95 -8.43 -7.10 2.48
CA LEU A 95 -7.61 -5.91 2.70
C LEU A 95 -7.78 -4.87 1.60
N TYR A 96 -7.38 -3.64 1.95
CA TYR A 96 -7.04 -2.61 0.99
C TYR A 96 -5.58 -2.20 1.13
N VAL A 97 -4.76 -2.34 0.09
CA VAL A 97 -3.34 -1.95 0.14
C VAL A 97 -3.09 -0.77 -0.79
N THR A 98 -2.43 0.26 -0.26
CA THR A 98 -1.99 1.43 -1.04
C THR A 98 -0.68 2.04 -0.51
N HIS A 99 -0.24 3.15 -1.10
CA HIS A 99 1.09 3.74 -0.91
C HIS A 99 1.03 5.21 -0.51
N ALA A 100 2.06 5.68 0.18
CA ALA A 100 2.28 7.10 0.37
C ALA A 100 2.83 7.77 -0.90
N PHE A 101 3.56 7.01 -1.72
CA PHE A 101 4.08 7.46 -3.02
C PHE A 101 3.66 6.51 -4.16
N HIS A 102 3.03 7.07 -5.18
CA HIS A 102 2.32 6.35 -6.26
C HIS A 102 3.08 6.23 -7.59
N LEU A 103 4.38 6.54 -7.59
CA LEU A 103 5.27 6.26 -8.72
C LEU A 103 6.31 5.21 -8.33
N LEU A 104 6.98 4.66 -9.32
CA LEU A 104 8.01 3.64 -9.13
C LEU A 104 9.32 4.30 -8.71
N ALA A 105 9.93 3.79 -7.65
CA ALA A 105 11.27 4.23 -7.26
C ALA A 105 12.27 3.96 -8.39
N ARG A 106 13.34 4.76 -8.48
CA ARG A 106 14.37 4.58 -9.51
C ARG A 106 15.22 3.33 -9.25
N SER A 107 15.41 3.00 -7.98
CA SER A 107 16.18 1.82 -7.55
C SER A 107 15.64 1.21 -6.26
N ARG A 108 16.03 -0.04 -6.00
CA ARG A 108 15.61 -0.78 -4.83
C ARG A 108 16.11 -0.13 -3.55
N SER A 109 15.21 0.07 -2.58
CA SER A 109 15.51 0.73 -1.29
C SER A 109 15.93 2.20 -1.42
N GLU A 110 15.62 2.86 -2.55
CA GLU A 110 15.82 4.31 -2.70
C GLU A 110 15.09 5.06 -1.57
N THR A 111 15.76 6.07 -1.02
CA THR A 111 15.11 7.08 -0.18
C THR A 111 14.49 8.14 -1.10
N LEU A 112 13.17 8.16 -1.20
CA LEU A 112 12.44 9.15 -1.99
C LEU A 112 12.50 10.53 -1.33
N PRO A 113 12.58 11.62 -2.11
CA PRO A 113 12.51 12.97 -1.58
C PRO A 113 11.22 13.19 -0.79
N ALA A 114 11.31 13.73 0.43
CA ALA A 114 10.15 13.96 1.28
C ALA A 114 9.03 14.77 0.59
N ARG A 115 9.40 15.80 -0.17
CA ARG A 115 8.48 16.62 -0.98
C ARG A 115 7.72 15.82 -2.04
N ALA A 116 8.33 14.79 -2.62
CA ALA A 116 7.71 13.96 -3.64
C ALA A 116 6.66 13.02 -3.01
N VAL A 117 6.99 12.47 -1.85
CA VAL A 117 6.08 11.65 -1.06
C VAL A 117 4.88 12.47 -0.61
N GLU A 118 5.11 13.66 -0.05
CA GLU A 118 4.05 14.58 0.37
C GLU A 118 3.12 14.96 -0.80
N ALA A 119 3.70 15.38 -1.94
CA ALA A 119 2.91 15.71 -3.12
C ALA A 119 2.07 14.52 -3.63
N SER A 120 2.61 13.30 -3.60
CA SER A 120 1.88 12.09 -3.99
C SER A 120 0.76 11.77 -3.02
N PHE A 121 1.03 11.92 -1.72
CA PHE A 121 0.06 11.67 -0.67
C PHE A 121 -1.14 12.63 -0.79
N ASP A 122 -0.87 13.92 -1.01
CA ASP A 122 -1.89 14.94 -1.20
C ASP A 122 -2.72 14.74 -2.47
N ALA A 123 -2.06 14.37 -3.57
CA ALA A 123 -2.74 14.16 -4.85
C ALA A 123 -3.64 12.91 -4.83
N VAL A 124 -3.21 11.84 -4.14
CA VAL A 124 -3.79 10.50 -4.26
C VAL A 124 -4.18 9.91 -2.90
N ALA A 125 -3.20 9.56 -2.05
CA ALA A 125 -3.41 8.70 -0.88
C ALA A 125 -4.45 9.26 0.10
N ARG A 126 -4.42 10.57 0.39
CA ARG A 126 -5.36 11.19 1.34
C ARG A 126 -6.82 11.04 0.92
N HIS A 127 -7.08 11.02 -0.40
CA HIS A 127 -8.42 10.87 -0.95
C HIS A 127 -8.85 9.40 -0.94
N GLU A 128 -7.90 8.49 -1.15
CA GLU A 128 -8.13 7.06 -1.20
C GLU A 128 -8.46 6.45 0.17
N ILE A 129 -7.85 7.00 1.23
CA ILE A 129 -7.96 6.47 2.60
C ILE A 129 -8.89 7.30 3.51
N ALA A 130 -9.52 8.34 2.95
CA ALA A 130 -10.39 9.25 3.70
C ALA A 130 -11.51 8.50 4.43
N GLY A 131 -11.65 8.77 5.73
CA GLY A 131 -12.70 8.17 6.57
C GLY A 131 -12.50 6.70 6.91
N ARG A 132 -11.33 6.11 6.59
CA ARG A 132 -11.05 4.68 6.82
C ARG A 132 -10.03 4.50 7.95
N PRO A 133 -10.12 3.41 8.74
CA PRO A 133 -9.06 3.05 9.66
C PRO A 133 -7.81 2.60 8.88
N VAL A 134 -6.68 3.24 9.18
CA VAL A 134 -5.40 3.00 8.48
C VAL A 134 -4.39 2.32 9.40
N ILE A 135 -3.75 1.26 8.93
CA ILE A 135 -2.52 0.71 9.50
C ILE A 135 -1.37 1.27 8.66
N ALA A 136 -0.59 2.18 9.26
CA ALA A 136 0.52 2.85 8.59
C ALA A 136 1.81 2.04 8.76
N LEU A 137 2.31 1.47 7.67
CA LEU A 137 3.45 0.56 7.65
C LEU A 137 4.75 1.33 7.40
N GLY A 138 5.51 1.55 8.48
CA GLY A 138 6.78 2.27 8.47
C GLY A 138 6.64 3.76 8.78
N GLN A 139 7.80 4.37 9.07
CA GLN A 139 7.85 5.75 9.57
C GLN A 139 7.28 6.76 8.56
N VAL A 140 7.55 6.59 7.27
CA VAL A 140 7.10 7.55 6.26
C VAL A 140 5.57 7.58 6.15
N ALA A 141 4.93 6.40 6.07
CA ALA A 141 3.47 6.31 6.04
C ALA A 141 2.84 6.95 7.29
N ALA A 142 3.39 6.65 8.48
CA ALA A 142 2.90 7.20 9.73
C ALA A 142 3.11 8.73 9.83
N ILE A 143 4.22 9.26 9.31
CA ILE A 143 4.46 10.71 9.24
C ILE A 143 3.39 11.39 8.38
N GLN A 144 3.08 10.84 7.20
CA GLN A 144 2.04 11.41 6.34
C GLN A 144 0.68 11.38 7.03
N CYS A 145 0.28 10.24 7.62
CA CYS A 145 -0.99 10.18 8.35
C CYS A 145 -1.07 11.24 9.48
N ARG A 146 -0.01 11.41 10.28
CA ARG A 146 0.04 12.46 11.32
C ARG A 146 -0.11 13.86 10.76
N ARG A 147 0.62 14.18 9.69
CA ARG A 147 0.59 15.51 9.06
C ARG A 147 -0.79 15.89 8.54
N HIS A 148 -1.54 14.90 8.03
CA HIS A 148 -2.88 15.12 7.47
C HIS A 148 -4.02 14.85 8.46
N GLY A 149 -3.72 14.62 9.75
CA GLY A 149 -4.74 14.36 10.77
C GLY A 149 -5.52 13.07 10.57
N ILE A 150 -4.93 12.08 9.88
CA ILE A 150 -5.57 10.80 9.58
C ILE A 150 -5.35 9.86 10.77
N ALA A 151 -6.45 9.36 11.34
CA ALA A 151 -6.42 8.34 12.38
C ALA A 151 -5.75 7.07 11.85
N HIS A 152 -4.70 6.60 12.55
CA HIS A 152 -3.94 5.44 12.10
C HIS A 152 -3.30 4.69 13.27
N LEU A 153 -3.03 3.40 13.03
CA LEU A 153 -2.16 2.56 13.85
C LEU A 153 -0.77 2.47 13.19
N PRO A 154 0.28 3.06 13.77
CA PRO A 154 1.62 2.97 13.22
C PRO A 154 2.26 1.61 13.55
N LEU A 155 2.82 0.93 12.54
CA LEU A 155 3.59 -0.30 12.71
C LEU A 155 4.95 -0.22 12.00
N PRO A 156 5.94 -1.04 12.40
CA PRO A 156 7.14 -1.25 11.59
C PRO A 156 6.80 -1.73 10.18
N HIS A 157 7.60 -1.32 9.20
CA HIS A 157 7.40 -1.78 7.82
C HIS A 157 7.63 -3.31 7.72
N PRO A 158 6.80 -4.09 7.00
CA PRO A 158 6.95 -5.54 6.90
C PRO A 158 8.31 -6.00 6.37
N SER A 159 8.99 -5.19 5.55
CA SER A 159 10.37 -5.45 5.08
C SER A 159 11.49 -4.95 6.01
N ALA A 160 11.19 -4.38 7.19
CA ALA A 160 12.20 -3.87 8.11
C ALA A 160 13.18 -4.98 8.55
N ARG A 161 14.45 -4.63 8.75
CA ARG A 161 15.46 -5.59 9.22
C ARG A 161 15.43 -5.68 10.75
N GLY A 162 16.08 -6.71 11.31
CA GLY A 162 16.29 -6.86 12.76
C GLY A 162 15.30 -7.76 13.49
N GLN A 163 14.23 -8.22 12.83
CA GLN A 163 13.29 -9.21 13.37
C GLN A 163 13.01 -10.31 12.36
N SER A 164 12.56 -11.48 12.85
CA SER A 164 12.12 -12.58 11.97
C SER A 164 10.87 -12.16 11.16
N PHE A 165 10.55 -12.93 10.11
CA PHE A 165 9.26 -12.75 9.43
C PHE A 165 8.08 -13.10 10.33
N GLU A 166 8.25 -14.08 11.21
CA GLU A 166 7.21 -14.53 12.14
C GLU A 166 6.82 -13.43 13.12
N THR A 167 7.82 -12.80 13.76
CA THR A 167 7.60 -11.71 14.72
C THR A 167 6.88 -10.53 14.07
N ARG A 168 7.31 -10.14 12.87
CA ARG A 168 6.65 -9.04 12.12
C ARG A 168 5.24 -9.42 11.68
N ALA A 169 5.02 -10.67 11.30
CA ALA A 169 3.72 -11.16 10.90
C ALA A 169 2.73 -11.16 12.06
N SER A 170 3.15 -11.62 13.24
CA SER A 170 2.31 -11.61 14.46
C SER A 170 1.88 -10.18 14.83
N VAL A 171 2.80 -9.22 14.82
CA VAL A 171 2.47 -7.80 15.10
C VAL A 171 1.44 -7.25 14.09
N LEU A 172 1.57 -7.62 12.80
CA LEU A 172 0.61 -7.20 11.79
C LEU A 172 -0.74 -7.93 11.94
N ALA A 173 -0.74 -9.20 12.32
CA ALA A 173 -1.96 -9.99 12.54
C ALA A 173 -2.80 -9.39 13.68
N ASP A 174 -2.17 -9.07 14.82
CA ASP A 174 -2.85 -8.43 15.97
C ASP A 174 -3.50 -7.10 15.57
N ALA A 175 -2.78 -6.30 14.78
CA ALA A 175 -3.29 -5.03 14.27
C ALA A 175 -4.51 -5.22 13.34
N LEU A 176 -4.45 -6.20 12.43
CA LEU A 176 -5.55 -6.54 11.54
C LEU A 176 -6.79 -6.95 12.33
N LEU A 177 -6.67 -7.90 13.26
CA LEU A 177 -7.76 -8.37 14.13
C LEU A 177 -8.39 -7.23 14.95
N SER A 178 -7.56 -6.33 15.49
CA SER A 178 -8.06 -5.18 16.26
C SER A 178 -8.81 -4.16 15.39
N THR A 179 -8.50 -4.09 14.09
CA THR A 179 -9.08 -3.12 13.17
C THR A 179 -10.38 -3.65 12.59
N THR A 180 -10.44 -4.93 12.23
CA THR A 180 -11.66 -5.60 11.75
C THR A 180 -12.74 -5.68 12.83
N SER A 181 -12.37 -6.00 14.07
CA SER A 181 -13.31 -6.05 15.20
C SER A 181 -13.97 -4.69 15.49
N ARG A 182 -13.23 -3.59 15.26
CA ARG A 182 -13.76 -2.22 15.39
C ARG A 182 -14.72 -1.85 14.27
N CYS A 183 -14.50 -2.34 13.05
CA CYS A 183 -15.45 -2.15 11.95
C CYS A 183 -16.78 -2.89 12.20
N ALA A 184 -16.73 -4.10 12.77
CA ALA A 184 -17.94 -4.89 13.06
C ALA A 184 -18.81 -4.32 14.20
N SER A 185 -18.23 -3.49 15.07
CA SER A 185 -18.94 -2.90 16.22
C SER A 185 -19.51 -1.50 15.95
N ALA A 186 -19.25 -0.94 14.76
CA ALA A 186 -19.66 0.42 14.37
C ALA A 186 -20.83 0.45 13.36
N THR A 187 -21.43 -0.72 13.09
CA THR A 187 -22.64 -0.93 12.27
C THR A 187 -23.81 -1.32 13.16
#